data_AF-A0A3B1BMX3-F1
#
_entry.id   AF-A0A3B1BMX3-F1
#
_cell.length_a   1.000
_cell.length_b   1.000
_cell.length_c   1.000
_cell.angle_alpha   90.00
_cell.angle_beta   90.00
_cell.angle_gamma   90.00
#
_symmetry.space_group_name_H-M   'P 1'
#
loop_
_entity.id
_entity.type
_entity.pdbx_description
1 polymer ?
#
loop_
_entity_poly.entity_id
_entity_poly.type
_entity_poly.pdbx_seq_one_letter_code
_entity_poly.pdbx_strand_id
1 'polypeptide(L)'
;MSGNVAFLFPGQGSQFVGMGATFIESSADAKKRVEEASDALGFDIGKMILQGPEEELRLTSNTQPAILLVSVIALEALLAKTAIEPSVVAGHSLGEFSACWAAGAIGFTDVIRLVRKRGELMQSAVPVGKGGMAAIIGLCAKEIHAVCEEAGGDVAPANFNSPQQTVIAGEALSVSRAIDIAKSKGAKRALSLPVSAPFHTKMMIPAQEGLAKFLETIKINNPGIPVLRNVDGGVSRQAEEIKEGLIRQVTGCVQWVDSMRNLVGMNVTTALEIGPGKVLCGLMKRIDKSVKTMQVGSSEEVEKAVEALNG
;
A
#
# COMPACT_ATOMS: atom_id res chain seq x y z
N MET A 1 5.49 14.51 -23.81
CA MET A 1 5.40 13.09 -24.18
C MET A 1 4.06 12.52 -23.75
N SER A 2 3.14 12.19 -24.68
CA SER A 2 1.83 11.61 -24.34
C SER A 2 1.93 10.10 -24.09
N GLY A 3 2.58 9.72 -22.98
CA GLY A 3 2.53 8.35 -22.47
C GLY A 3 1.46 8.27 -21.38
N ASN A 4 0.67 7.18 -21.36
CA ASN A 4 -0.27 6.93 -20.27
C ASN A 4 0.54 6.79 -18.97
N VAL A 5 0.40 7.75 -18.06
CA VAL A 5 1.06 7.74 -16.75
C VAL A 5 0.15 7.06 -15.73
N ALA A 6 0.74 6.36 -14.77
CA ALA A 6 0.06 5.88 -13.58
C ALA A 6 0.68 6.46 -12.31
N PHE A 7 -0.14 6.70 -11.29
CA PHE A 7 0.35 6.95 -9.93
C PHE A 7 0.23 5.68 -9.10
N LEU A 8 1.34 5.31 -8.46
CA LEU A 8 1.46 4.16 -7.58
C LEU A 8 1.66 4.65 -6.15
N PHE A 9 0.85 4.18 -5.22
CA PHE A 9 0.91 4.60 -3.82
C PHE A 9 1.47 3.50 -2.92
N PRO A 10 2.55 3.75 -2.16
CA PRO A 10 3.21 2.74 -1.36
C PRO A 10 2.36 2.31 -0.17
N GLY A 11 2.62 1.08 0.29
CA GLY A 11 2.02 0.51 1.49
C GLY A 11 3.00 0.44 2.66
N GLN A 12 2.55 -0.25 3.71
CA GLN A 12 3.35 -0.52 4.92
C GLN A 12 4.69 -1.20 4.60
N GLY A 13 5.74 -0.79 5.30
CA GLY A 13 7.14 -1.12 5.02
C GLY A 13 7.90 0.00 4.32
N SER A 14 7.21 1.06 3.89
CA SER A 14 7.81 2.23 3.22
C SER A 14 8.02 3.42 4.17
N GLN A 15 7.46 3.36 5.38
CA GLN A 15 7.61 4.40 6.40
C GLN A 15 9.02 4.42 7.00
N PHE A 16 9.50 5.62 7.32
CA PHE A 16 10.70 5.87 8.11
C PHE A 16 10.58 7.22 8.82
N VAL A 17 11.24 7.38 9.96
CA VAL A 17 11.26 8.67 10.68
C VAL A 17 11.96 9.71 9.80
N GLY A 18 11.35 10.89 9.67
CA GLY A 18 11.80 11.97 8.79
C GLY A 18 11.27 11.89 7.35
N MET A 19 10.42 10.91 7.02
CA MET A 19 9.78 10.88 5.70
C MET A 19 8.94 12.14 5.45
N GLY A 20 9.02 12.70 4.24
CA GLY A 20 8.29 13.93 3.90
C GLY A 20 8.81 15.21 4.57
N ALA A 21 9.90 15.18 5.34
CA ALA A 21 10.46 16.37 6.03
C ALA A 21 10.70 17.53 5.07
N THR A 22 11.30 17.25 3.91
CA THR A 22 11.56 18.28 2.87
C THR A 22 10.31 19.01 2.38
N PHE A 23 9.11 18.42 2.52
CA PHE A 23 7.86 19.10 2.22
C PHE A 23 7.30 19.82 3.44
N ILE A 24 7.21 19.10 4.57
CA ILE A 24 6.56 19.59 5.81
C ILE A 24 7.29 20.80 6.36
N GLU A 25 8.62 20.87 6.23
CA GLU A 25 9.40 21.98 6.74
C GLU A 25 9.29 23.23 5.85
N SER A 26 9.21 23.04 4.53
CA SER A 26 9.32 24.13 3.54
C SER A 26 8.00 24.62 2.94
N SER A 27 6.91 23.85 3.03
CA SER A 27 5.63 24.16 2.37
C SER A 27 4.51 24.47 3.38
N ALA A 28 3.84 25.60 3.21
CA ALA A 28 2.67 25.97 4.01
C ALA A 28 1.49 25.00 3.77
N ASP A 29 1.29 24.55 2.54
CA ASP A 29 0.24 23.60 2.19
C ASP A 29 0.49 22.22 2.85
N ALA A 30 1.75 21.78 2.87
CA ALA A 30 2.13 20.54 3.56
C ALA A 30 1.85 20.64 5.07
N LYS A 31 2.19 21.77 5.71
CA LYS A 31 1.90 22.02 7.13
C LYS A 31 0.40 22.00 7.40
N LYS A 32 -0.41 22.62 6.53
CA LYS A 32 -1.87 22.59 6.64
C LYS A 32 -2.44 21.17 6.57
N ARG A 33 -1.91 20.30 5.70
CA ARG A 33 -2.32 18.88 5.66
C ARG A 33 -1.92 18.10 6.89
N VAL A 34 -0.75 18.40 7.47
CA VAL A 34 -0.33 17.84 8.75
C VAL A 34 -1.28 18.27 9.87
N GLU A 35 -1.67 19.54 9.92
CA GLU A 35 -2.64 20.06 10.90
C GLU A 35 -4.00 19.38 10.73
N GLU A 36 -4.56 19.35 9.52
CA GLU A 36 -5.85 18.72 9.24
C GLU A 36 -5.87 17.22 9.57
N ALA A 37 -4.78 16.50 9.28
CA ALA A 37 -4.64 15.11 9.68
C ALA A 37 -4.51 14.94 11.20
N SER A 38 -3.76 15.83 11.86
CA SER A 38 -3.59 15.80 13.32
C SER A 38 -4.92 16.03 14.04
N ASP A 39 -5.72 17.01 13.57
CA ASP A 39 -7.06 17.28 14.08
C ASP A 39 -8.00 16.08 13.86
N ALA A 40 -7.92 15.45 12.69
CA ALA A 40 -8.74 14.28 12.37
C ALA A 40 -8.43 13.07 13.27
N LEU A 41 -7.18 12.94 13.71
CA LEU A 41 -6.65 11.83 14.50
C LEU A 41 -6.64 12.10 16.01
N GLY A 42 -6.67 13.37 16.42
CA GLY A 42 -6.58 13.80 17.83
C GLY A 42 -5.18 13.78 18.41
N PHE A 43 -4.13 13.70 17.58
CA PHE A 43 -2.73 13.78 18.01
C PHE A 43 -1.85 14.32 16.89
N ASP A 44 -0.67 14.84 17.25
CA ASP A 44 0.30 15.40 16.30
C ASP A 44 1.01 14.31 15.49
N ILE A 45 0.43 13.97 14.34
CA ILE A 45 1.02 12.97 13.43
C ILE A 45 2.27 13.53 12.74
N GLY A 46 2.37 14.84 12.56
CA GLY A 46 3.55 15.49 11.97
C GLY A 46 4.79 15.27 12.81
N LYS A 47 4.69 15.52 14.12
CA LYS A 47 5.77 15.25 15.08
C LYS A 47 6.18 13.77 15.06
N MET A 48 5.21 12.85 15.03
CA MET A 48 5.51 11.41 14.95
C MET A 48 6.25 11.05 13.67
N ILE A 49 5.83 11.59 12.52
CA ILE A 49 6.49 11.36 11.23
C ILE A 49 7.93 11.90 11.26
N LEU A 50 8.13 13.13 11.74
CA LEU A 50 9.43 13.80 11.68
C LEU A 50 10.42 13.32 12.74
N GLN A 51 9.93 12.97 13.94
CA GLN A 51 10.77 12.76 15.13
C GLN A 51 10.65 11.35 15.72
N GLY A 52 9.65 10.56 15.32
CA GLY A 52 9.41 9.23 15.86
C GLY A 52 8.83 9.24 17.28
N PRO A 53 9.12 8.22 18.12
CA PRO A 53 10.09 7.15 17.90
C PRO A 53 9.66 6.16 16.80
N GLU A 54 10.63 5.45 16.20
CA GLU A 54 10.37 4.52 15.10
C GLU A 54 9.41 3.39 15.48
N GLU A 55 9.50 2.88 16.72
CA GLU A 55 8.62 1.81 17.20
C GLU A 55 7.14 2.23 17.26
N GLU A 56 6.86 3.49 17.63
CA GLU A 56 5.50 4.05 17.58
C GLU A 56 5.02 4.20 16.14
N LEU A 57 5.89 4.72 15.25
CA LEU A 57 5.57 4.86 13.83
C LEU A 57 5.28 3.50 13.16
N ARG A 58 5.91 2.41 13.64
CA ARG A 58 5.71 1.03 13.15
C ARG A 58 4.42 0.37 13.64
N LEU A 59 3.71 0.94 14.61
CA LEU A 59 2.37 0.46 14.94
C LEU A 59 1.47 0.66 13.73
N THR A 60 0.77 -0.40 13.31
CA THR A 60 -0.01 -0.40 12.05
C THR A 60 -1.06 0.71 12.03
N SER A 61 -1.65 1.02 13.18
CA SER A 61 -2.59 2.14 13.36
C SER A 61 -1.95 3.52 13.13
N ASN A 62 -0.65 3.68 13.34
CA ASN A 62 0.10 4.92 13.08
C ASN A 62 0.72 4.92 11.67
N THR A 63 1.30 3.80 11.25
CA THR A 63 1.94 3.63 9.94
C THR A 63 0.98 3.98 8.80
N GLN A 64 -0.27 3.52 8.90
CA GLN A 64 -1.26 3.68 7.84
C GLN A 64 -1.59 5.16 7.53
N PRO A 65 -2.07 5.97 8.49
CA PRO A 65 -2.30 7.39 8.24
C PRO A 65 -1.01 8.16 7.92
N ALA A 66 0.14 7.75 8.47
CA ALA A 66 1.41 8.43 8.22
C ALA A 66 1.88 8.32 6.77
N ILE A 67 1.86 7.11 6.19
CA ILE A 67 2.21 6.90 4.77
C ILE A 67 1.21 7.60 3.86
N LEU A 68 -0.09 7.53 4.17
CA LEU A 68 -1.12 8.19 3.36
C LEU A 68 -0.90 9.71 3.34
N LEU A 69 -0.68 10.33 4.51
CA LEU A 69 -0.43 11.77 4.62
C LEU A 69 0.77 12.22 3.78
N VAL A 70 1.89 11.50 3.86
CA VAL A 70 3.08 11.83 3.06
C VAL A 70 2.82 11.64 1.57
N SER A 71 2.04 10.63 1.19
CA SER A 71 1.64 10.42 -0.20
C SER A 71 0.74 11.53 -0.73
N VAL A 72 -0.19 12.04 0.10
CA VAL A 72 -1.04 13.20 -0.21
C VAL A 72 -0.17 14.44 -0.46
N ILE A 73 0.73 14.75 0.47
CA ILE A 73 1.61 15.92 0.39
C ILE A 73 2.51 15.83 -0.85
N ALA A 74 3.08 14.66 -1.13
CA ALA A 74 3.91 14.45 -2.31
C ALA A 74 3.12 14.64 -3.62
N LEU A 75 1.87 14.16 -3.68
CA LEU A 75 1.02 14.36 -4.84
C LEU A 75 0.67 15.84 -5.05
N GLU A 76 0.25 16.53 -3.99
CA GLU A 76 -0.08 17.95 -4.04
C GLU A 76 1.13 18.79 -4.48
N ALA A 77 2.32 18.47 -3.97
CA ALA A 77 3.57 19.13 -4.38
C ALA A 77 3.91 18.91 -5.86
N LEU A 78 3.66 17.71 -6.40
CA LEU A 78 3.84 17.39 -7.81
C LEU A 78 2.85 18.16 -8.71
N LEU A 79 1.57 18.15 -8.33
CA LEU A 79 0.50 18.80 -9.10
C LEU A 79 0.59 20.33 -9.03
N ALA A 80 1.22 20.90 -8.00
CA ALA A 80 1.51 22.33 -7.95
C ALA A 80 2.49 22.79 -9.05
N LYS A 81 3.25 21.88 -9.65
CA LYS A 81 4.29 22.18 -10.67
C LYS A 81 4.01 21.55 -12.03
N THR A 82 2.98 20.74 -12.16
CA THR A 82 2.67 19.97 -13.37
C THR A 82 1.17 19.92 -13.61
N ALA A 83 0.77 19.83 -14.88
CA ALA A 83 -0.61 19.54 -15.25
C ALA A 83 -0.81 18.04 -15.56
N ILE A 84 -0.01 17.17 -14.93
CA ILE A 84 -0.03 15.74 -15.26
C ILE A 84 -1.27 15.06 -14.69
N GLU A 85 -1.99 14.36 -15.55
CA GLU A 85 -3.14 13.53 -15.16
C GLU A 85 -2.80 12.05 -15.37
N PRO A 86 -2.98 11.20 -14.35
CA PRO A 86 -2.77 9.77 -14.50
C PRO A 86 -3.95 9.13 -15.24
N SER A 87 -3.66 8.17 -16.10
CA SER A 87 -4.66 7.31 -16.76
C SER A 87 -5.27 6.26 -15.82
N VAL A 88 -4.56 5.93 -14.74
CA VAL A 88 -4.95 4.96 -13.71
C VAL A 88 -4.16 5.22 -12.44
N VAL A 89 -4.77 4.94 -11.28
CA VAL A 89 -4.09 4.92 -9.99
C VAL A 89 -4.13 3.53 -9.38
N ALA A 90 -3.09 3.17 -8.66
CA ALA A 90 -3.01 1.92 -7.92
C ALA A 90 -2.26 2.15 -6.62
N GLY A 91 -2.51 1.35 -5.61
CA GLY A 91 -1.64 1.36 -4.44
C GLY A 91 -1.60 0.04 -3.73
N HIS A 92 -0.53 -0.20 -3.00
CA HIS A 92 -0.24 -1.49 -2.40
C HIS A 92 -0.83 -1.57 -0.98
N SER A 93 -1.80 -2.44 -0.78
CA SER A 93 -2.56 -2.61 0.46
C SER A 93 -3.13 -1.27 0.95
N LEU A 94 -2.53 -0.67 1.98
CA LEU A 94 -2.83 0.69 2.42
C LEU A 94 -2.84 1.71 1.28
N GLY A 95 -1.90 1.60 0.32
CA GLY A 95 -1.81 2.53 -0.78
C GLY A 95 -3.08 2.60 -1.64
N GLU A 96 -3.92 1.55 -1.65
CA GLU A 96 -5.21 1.57 -2.36
C GLU A 96 -6.14 2.67 -1.81
N PHE A 97 -6.04 3.00 -0.52
CA PHE A 97 -6.77 4.11 0.10
C PHE A 97 -6.22 5.47 -0.35
N SER A 98 -4.90 5.62 -0.45
CA SER A 98 -4.27 6.80 -1.03
C SER A 98 -4.66 6.98 -2.51
N ALA A 99 -4.76 5.88 -3.26
CA ALA A 99 -5.24 5.87 -4.64
C ALA A 99 -6.72 6.29 -4.74
N CYS A 100 -7.58 5.81 -3.84
CA CYS A 100 -8.99 6.23 -3.78
C CYS A 100 -9.12 7.73 -3.49
N TRP A 101 -8.29 8.27 -2.60
CA TRP A 101 -8.25 9.71 -2.36
C TRP A 101 -7.77 10.48 -3.59
N ALA A 102 -6.66 10.06 -4.21
CA ALA A 102 -6.11 10.69 -5.40
C ALA A 102 -7.09 10.66 -6.60
N ALA A 103 -7.94 9.63 -6.68
CA ALA A 103 -9.01 9.52 -7.67
C ALA A 103 -10.27 10.33 -7.33
N GLY A 104 -10.32 11.03 -6.18
CA GLY A 104 -11.48 11.80 -5.73
C GLY A 104 -12.64 10.96 -5.18
N ALA A 105 -12.43 9.66 -4.95
CA ALA A 105 -13.48 8.78 -4.44
C ALA A 105 -13.75 9.00 -2.95
N ILE A 106 -12.72 9.32 -2.15
CA ILE A 106 -12.83 9.53 -0.69
C ILE A 106 -12.18 10.87 -0.32
N GLY A 107 -12.86 11.66 0.51
CA GLY A 107 -12.32 12.93 1.02
C GLY A 107 -11.12 12.74 1.95
N PHE A 108 -10.28 13.78 2.10
CA PHE A 108 -9.02 13.68 2.86
C PHE A 108 -9.23 13.33 4.34
N THR A 109 -10.06 14.09 5.07
CA THR A 109 -10.33 13.83 6.49
C THR A 109 -10.89 12.43 6.71
N ASP A 110 -11.80 12.00 5.84
CA ASP A 110 -12.43 10.69 5.87
C ASP A 110 -11.43 9.57 5.61
N VAL A 111 -10.56 9.71 4.61
CA VAL A 111 -9.57 8.67 4.30
C VAL A 111 -8.53 8.54 5.41
N ILE A 112 -8.10 9.64 6.05
CA ILE A 112 -7.19 9.62 7.20
C ILE A 112 -7.80 8.84 8.38
N ARG A 113 -9.06 9.14 8.72
CA ARG A 113 -9.80 8.42 9.77
C ARG A 113 -10.00 6.96 9.42
N LEU A 114 -10.33 6.67 8.17
CA LEU A 114 -10.55 5.32 7.66
C LEU A 114 -9.29 4.47 7.76
N VAL A 115 -8.13 4.96 7.32
CA VAL A 115 -6.88 4.17 7.38
C VAL A 115 -6.35 4.04 8.81
N ARG A 116 -6.59 5.03 9.67
CA ARG A 116 -6.36 4.87 11.12
C ARG A 116 -7.21 3.73 11.68
N LYS A 117 -8.51 3.76 11.41
CA LYS A 117 -9.44 2.74 11.90
C LYS A 117 -9.10 1.36 11.36
N ARG A 118 -8.77 1.26 10.07
CA ARG A 118 -8.28 0.02 9.44
C ARG A 118 -7.06 -0.52 10.17
N GLY A 119 -6.07 0.32 10.47
CA GLY A 119 -4.88 -0.10 11.17
C GLY A 119 -5.15 -0.63 12.59
N GLU A 120 -6.05 0.02 13.34
CA GLU A 120 -6.50 -0.46 14.66
C GLU A 120 -7.21 -1.82 14.59
N LEU A 121 -8.14 -1.96 13.65
CA LEU A 121 -8.90 -3.19 13.43
C LEU A 121 -7.97 -4.35 13.04
N MET A 122 -7.06 -4.14 12.10
CA MET A 122 -6.12 -5.16 11.65
C MET A 122 -5.12 -5.56 12.75
N GLN A 123 -4.68 -4.60 13.57
CA GLN A 123 -3.75 -4.87 14.67
C GLN A 123 -4.40 -5.65 15.82
N SER A 124 -5.72 -5.48 16.03
CA SER A 124 -6.46 -6.13 17.12
C SER A 124 -7.21 -7.40 16.71
N ALA A 125 -7.30 -7.72 15.41
CA ALA A 125 -8.05 -8.87 14.91
C ALA A 125 -7.53 -10.23 15.40
N VAL A 126 -6.23 -10.35 15.65
CA VAL A 126 -5.58 -11.59 16.09
C VAL A 126 -4.68 -11.29 17.29
N PRO A 127 -4.76 -12.08 18.39
CA PRO A 127 -3.89 -11.89 19.54
C PRO A 127 -2.40 -11.98 19.18
N VAL A 128 -1.57 -11.19 19.85
CA VAL A 128 -0.12 -11.16 19.63
C VAL A 128 0.48 -12.56 19.72
N GLY A 129 1.30 -12.93 18.74
CA GLY A 129 1.98 -14.22 18.67
C GLY A 129 1.14 -15.39 18.13
N LYS A 130 -0.16 -15.19 17.85
CA LYS A 130 -0.99 -16.23 17.22
C LYS A 130 -0.84 -16.26 15.70
N GLY A 131 -0.57 -15.12 15.08
CA GLY A 131 -0.30 -15.02 13.65
C GLY A 131 1.11 -14.57 13.34
N GLY A 132 1.41 -14.51 12.04
CA GLY A 132 2.65 -13.96 11.53
C GLY A 132 2.64 -13.84 10.02
N MET A 133 3.71 -13.26 9.48
CA MET A 133 3.94 -13.14 8.05
C MET A 133 5.39 -13.49 7.71
N ALA A 134 5.64 -13.98 6.50
CA ALA A 134 6.98 -14.26 6.01
C ALA A 134 7.15 -13.85 4.55
N ALA A 135 8.29 -13.26 4.22
CA ALA A 135 8.69 -12.97 2.85
C ALA A 135 9.45 -14.17 2.26
N ILE A 136 8.94 -14.71 1.16
CA ILE A 136 9.53 -15.79 0.38
C ILE A 136 10.00 -15.24 -0.96
N ILE A 137 11.29 -15.43 -1.27
CA ILE A 137 11.94 -14.93 -2.48
C ILE A 137 12.54 -16.11 -3.24
N GLY A 138 12.29 -16.16 -4.54
CA GLY A 138 12.87 -17.14 -5.47
C GLY A 138 11.93 -18.28 -5.88
N LEU A 139 10.69 -18.29 -5.39
CA LEU A 139 9.66 -19.26 -5.78
C LEU A 139 8.52 -18.55 -6.54
N CYS A 140 7.96 -19.20 -7.55
CA CYS A 140 6.80 -18.71 -8.29
C CYS A 140 5.48 -18.98 -7.54
N ALA A 141 4.39 -18.37 -8.00
CA ALA A 141 3.08 -18.49 -7.34
C ALA A 141 2.62 -19.96 -7.14
N LYS A 142 2.81 -20.82 -8.16
CA LYS A 142 2.45 -22.25 -8.08
C LYS A 142 3.23 -22.96 -6.96
N GLU A 143 4.52 -22.69 -6.84
CA GLU A 143 5.37 -23.28 -5.80
C GLU A 143 4.99 -22.78 -4.41
N ILE A 144 4.66 -21.49 -4.26
CA ILE A 144 4.15 -20.93 -2.99
C ILE A 144 2.86 -21.63 -2.57
N HIS A 145 1.90 -21.84 -3.47
CA HIS A 145 0.68 -22.57 -3.13
C HIS A 145 0.98 -23.98 -2.60
N ALA A 146 1.89 -24.70 -3.25
CA ALA A 146 2.34 -26.02 -2.79
C ALA A 146 3.07 -25.96 -1.43
N VAL A 147 3.84 -24.90 -1.15
CA VAL A 147 4.47 -24.67 0.16
C VAL A 147 3.40 -24.47 1.24
N CYS A 148 2.39 -23.64 0.99
CA CYS A 148 1.31 -23.38 1.95
C CYS A 148 0.48 -24.65 2.23
N GLU A 149 0.16 -25.43 1.19
CA GLU A 149 -0.56 -26.69 1.32
C GLU A 149 0.23 -27.72 2.15
N GLU A 150 1.52 -27.90 1.85
CA GLU A 150 2.39 -28.83 2.56
C GLU A 150 2.65 -28.40 4.02
N ALA A 151 2.70 -27.10 4.29
CA ALA A 151 2.85 -26.59 5.65
C ALA A 151 1.63 -26.92 6.53
N GLY A 152 0.44 -27.06 5.93
CA GLY A 152 -0.82 -27.33 6.63
C GLY A 152 -1.23 -26.25 7.64
N GLY A 153 -2.45 -26.35 8.15
CA GLY A 153 -3.03 -25.34 9.05
C GLY A 153 -3.46 -24.08 8.30
N ASP A 154 -3.60 -22.96 9.01
CA ASP A 154 -3.98 -21.69 8.38
C ASP A 154 -2.73 -20.92 7.91
N VAL A 155 -2.34 -21.07 6.64
CA VAL A 155 -1.31 -20.28 5.99
C VAL A 155 -1.62 -20.11 4.51
N ALA A 156 -1.50 -18.89 3.99
CA ALA A 156 -1.82 -18.57 2.61
C ALA A 156 -0.92 -17.45 2.07
N PRO A 157 -0.83 -17.27 0.74
CA PRO A 157 -0.24 -16.09 0.14
C PRO A 157 -1.02 -14.84 0.55
N ALA A 158 -0.32 -13.87 1.14
CA ALA A 158 -0.86 -12.57 1.53
C ALA A 158 -0.60 -11.50 0.46
N ASN A 159 0.56 -11.54 -0.20
CA ASN A 159 0.88 -10.62 -1.30
C ASN A 159 1.71 -11.32 -2.40
N PHE A 160 1.29 -11.22 -3.65
CA PHE A 160 2.13 -11.51 -4.81
C PHE A 160 2.78 -10.22 -5.30
N ASN A 161 3.94 -9.88 -4.76
CA ASN A 161 4.59 -8.58 -4.97
C ASN A 161 5.38 -8.50 -6.28
N SER A 162 5.99 -9.60 -6.70
CA SER A 162 6.62 -9.75 -8.02
C SER A 162 6.63 -11.24 -8.41
N PRO A 163 6.99 -11.64 -9.63
CA PRO A 163 6.92 -13.03 -10.07
C PRO A 163 7.64 -14.05 -9.16
N GLN A 164 8.65 -13.60 -8.40
CA GLN A 164 9.41 -14.43 -7.46
C GLN A 164 9.52 -13.82 -6.06
N GLN A 165 8.64 -12.87 -5.69
CA GLN A 165 8.60 -12.29 -4.34
C GLN A 165 7.18 -12.33 -3.83
N THR A 166 6.95 -13.19 -2.84
CA THR A 166 5.64 -13.41 -2.24
C THR A 166 5.73 -13.23 -0.74
N VAL A 167 4.71 -12.65 -0.14
CA VAL A 167 4.52 -12.68 1.31
C VAL A 167 3.45 -13.73 1.61
N ILE A 168 3.72 -14.61 2.55
CA ILE A 168 2.73 -15.53 3.12
C ILE A 168 2.35 -15.06 4.52
N ALA A 169 1.15 -15.41 4.97
CA ALA A 169 0.67 -15.08 6.30
C ALA A 169 -0.31 -16.13 6.81
N GLY A 170 -0.52 -16.15 8.13
CA GLY A 170 -1.45 -17.06 8.79
C GLY A 170 -1.04 -17.33 10.24
N GLU A 171 -1.38 -18.50 10.75
CA GLU A 171 -0.97 -18.96 12.07
C GLU A 171 0.55 -19.04 12.18
N ALA A 172 1.10 -18.58 13.32
CA ALA A 172 2.55 -18.45 13.51
C ALA A 172 3.32 -19.77 13.27
N LEU A 173 2.78 -20.90 13.75
CA LEU A 173 3.40 -22.22 13.56
C LEU A 173 3.34 -22.67 12.09
N SER A 174 2.24 -22.40 11.41
CA SER A 174 2.04 -22.75 10.00
C SER A 174 2.95 -21.92 9.09
N VAL A 175 3.11 -20.62 9.38
CA VAL A 175 4.09 -19.75 8.72
C VAL A 175 5.53 -20.23 8.97
N SER A 176 5.86 -20.63 10.21
CA SER A 176 7.19 -21.18 10.53
C SER A 176 7.50 -22.44 9.72
N ARG A 177 6.56 -23.40 9.62
CA ARG A 177 6.74 -24.60 8.78
C ARG A 177 6.89 -24.23 7.30
N ALA A 178 6.07 -23.31 6.81
CA ALA A 178 6.14 -22.84 5.42
C ALA A 178 7.49 -22.20 5.07
N ILE A 179 8.14 -21.49 6.01
CA ILE A 179 9.51 -20.97 5.82
C ILE A 179 10.50 -22.11 5.57
N ASP A 180 10.46 -23.17 6.38
CA ASP A 180 11.41 -24.27 6.27
C ASP A 180 11.17 -25.10 5.00
N ILE A 181 9.90 -25.33 4.64
CA ILE A 181 9.51 -25.98 3.37
C ILE A 181 9.94 -25.11 2.19
N ALA A 182 9.76 -23.79 2.24
CA ALA A 182 10.21 -22.91 1.15
C ALA A 182 11.73 -23.02 0.94
N LYS A 183 12.52 -23.08 2.03
CA LYS A 183 13.98 -23.28 1.95
C LYS A 183 14.34 -24.62 1.32
N SER A 184 13.67 -25.71 1.72
CA SER A 184 13.94 -27.04 1.15
C SER A 184 13.56 -27.12 -0.34
N LYS A 185 12.57 -26.34 -0.78
CA LYS A 185 12.18 -26.20 -2.20
C LYS A 185 13.03 -25.19 -2.99
N GLY A 186 14.10 -24.66 -2.42
CA GLY A 186 15.06 -23.81 -3.14
C GLY A 186 14.74 -22.32 -3.14
N ALA A 187 13.91 -21.83 -2.21
CA ALA A 187 13.74 -20.39 -2.02
C ALA A 187 15.10 -19.73 -1.75
N LYS A 188 15.43 -18.68 -2.51
CA LYS A 188 16.64 -17.88 -2.31
C LYS A 188 16.68 -17.25 -0.92
N ARG A 189 15.52 -16.81 -0.41
CA ARG A 189 15.32 -16.31 0.96
C ARG A 189 13.92 -16.68 1.44
N ALA A 190 13.80 -17.02 2.72
CA ALA A 190 12.53 -17.18 3.42
C ALA A 190 12.68 -16.61 4.83
N LEU A 191 12.05 -15.48 5.11
CA LEU A 191 12.29 -14.67 6.30
C LEU A 191 10.99 -14.26 6.97
N SER A 192 10.92 -14.45 8.29
CA SER A 192 9.83 -13.88 9.10
C SER A 192 9.87 -12.36 9.05
N LEU A 193 8.70 -11.74 8.97
CA LEU A 193 8.54 -10.29 9.04
C LEU A 193 8.28 -9.86 10.50
N PRO A 194 8.72 -8.66 10.93
CA PRO A 194 8.52 -8.17 12.29
C PRO A 194 7.08 -7.66 12.50
N VAL A 195 6.09 -8.50 12.18
CA VAL A 195 4.66 -8.24 12.35
C VAL A 195 3.99 -9.51 12.89
N SER A 196 3.18 -9.34 13.94
CA SER A 196 2.45 -10.45 14.58
C SER A 196 1.05 -10.69 13.99
N ALA A 197 0.56 -9.76 13.19
CA ALA A 197 -0.76 -9.85 12.57
C ALA A 197 -0.68 -10.53 11.19
N PRO A 198 -1.52 -11.53 10.91
CA PRO A 198 -1.52 -12.26 9.65
C PRO A 198 -2.39 -11.56 8.59
N PHE A 199 -1.94 -10.38 8.14
CA PHE A 199 -2.68 -9.54 7.20
C PHE A 199 -3.01 -10.28 5.89
N HIS A 200 -4.12 -9.91 5.25
CA HIS A 200 -4.55 -10.47 3.96
C HIS A 200 -4.82 -11.98 4.00
N THR A 201 -5.36 -12.45 5.12
CA THR A 201 -5.82 -13.84 5.30
C THR A 201 -7.22 -13.87 5.92
N LYS A 202 -7.87 -15.03 5.91
CA LYS A 202 -9.16 -15.23 6.59
C LYS A 202 -9.12 -14.94 8.09
N MET A 203 -7.94 -14.95 8.73
CA MET A 203 -7.80 -14.56 10.14
C MET A 203 -8.13 -13.08 10.38
N MET A 204 -8.20 -12.26 9.33
CA MET A 204 -8.59 -10.84 9.39
C MET A 204 -10.10 -10.60 9.23
N ILE A 205 -10.96 -11.63 9.24
CA ILE A 205 -12.43 -11.47 9.15
C ILE A 205 -12.97 -10.44 10.17
N PRO A 206 -12.56 -10.44 11.45
CA PRO A 206 -13.02 -9.42 12.40
C PRO A 206 -12.67 -7.98 11.98
N ALA A 207 -11.48 -7.79 11.39
CA ALA A 207 -11.09 -6.49 10.85
C ALA A 207 -11.89 -6.11 9.60
N GLN A 208 -12.19 -7.06 8.73
CA GLN A 208 -13.02 -6.86 7.54
C GLN A 208 -14.43 -6.41 7.92
N GLU A 209 -15.06 -7.07 8.89
CA GLU A 209 -16.41 -6.72 9.38
C GLU A 209 -16.42 -5.33 10.03
N GLY A 210 -15.41 -5.04 10.86
CA GLY A 210 -15.24 -3.73 11.48
C GLY A 210 -15.04 -2.62 10.45
N LEU A 211 -14.26 -2.88 9.39
CA LEU A 211 -14.01 -1.93 8.32
C LEU A 211 -15.26 -1.70 7.49
N ALA A 212 -16.00 -2.76 7.15
CA ALA A 212 -17.28 -2.66 6.44
C ALA A 212 -18.27 -1.76 7.19
N LYS A 213 -18.40 -1.95 8.50
CA LYS A 213 -19.25 -1.11 9.34
C LYS A 213 -18.79 0.36 9.36
N PHE A 214 -17.48 0.62 9.42
CA PHE A 214 -16.96 1.98 9.40
C PHE A 214 -17.14 2.65 8.04
N LEU A 215 -17.02 1.91 6.93
CA LEU A 215 -17.25 2.43 5.59
C LEU A 215 -18.69 2.91 5.36
N GLU A 216 -19.67 2.44 6.14
CA GLU A 216 -21.04 2.99 6.11
C GLU A 216 -21.11 4.46 6.57
N THR A 217 -20.12 4.94 7.32
CA THR A 217 -20.06 6.34 7.77
C THR A 217 -19.28 7.24 6.81
N ILE A 218 -18.71 6.68 5.74
CA ILE A 218 -17.83 7.39 4.81
C ILE A 218 -18.55 7.56 3.48
N LYS A 219 -18.56 8.79 2.95
CA LYS A 219 -19.07 9.04 1.61
C LYS A 219 -18.02 8.60 0.59
N ILE A 220 -18.38 7.63 -0.25
CA ILE A 220 -17.58 7.18 -1.38
C ILE A 220 -18.26 7.68 -2.66
N ASN A 221 -17.51 8.41 -3.48
CA ASN A 221 -17.96 8.90 -4.77
C ASN A 221 -17.42 8.00 -5.89
N ASN A 222 -18.01 8.11 -7.07
CA ASN A 222 -17.41 7.55 -8.27
C ASN A 222 -16.04 8.20 -8.49
N PRO A 223 -14.97 7.41 -8.71
CA PRO A 223 -13.65 7.94 -8.94
C PRO A 223 -13.57 8.67 -10.29
N GLY A 224 -12.90 9.81 -10.33
CA GLY A 224 -12.58 10.52 -11.57
C GLY A 224 -11.47 9.83 -12.39
N ILE A 225 -10.64 9.02 -11.73
CA ILE A 225 -9.55 8.24 -12.33
C ILE A 225 -9.74 6.76 -11.98
N PRO A 226 -9.65 5.82 -12.93
CA PRO A 226 -9.78 4.39 -12.62
C PRO A 226 -8.81 3.92 -11.53
N VAL A 227 -9.30 3.11 -10.59
CA VAL A 227 -8.51 2.60 -9.45
C VAL A 227 -8.28 1.09 -9.62
N LEU A 228 -7.02 0.63 -9.63
CA LEU A 228 -6.70 -0.79 -9.63
C LEU A 228 -6.90 -1.41 -8.24
N ARG A 229 -7.73 -2.45 -8.19
CA ARG A 229 -8.02 -3.20 -6.97
C ARG A 229 -6.94 -4.23 -6.70
N ASN A 230 -6.58 -4.38 -5.42
CA ASN A 230 -5.61 -5.39 -5.01
C ASN A 230 -6.19 -6.80 -4.96
N VAL A 231 -7.46 -6.96 -4.60
CA VAL A 231 -8.03 -8.28 -4.26
C VAL A 231 -8.14 -9.23 -5.47
N ASP A 232 -8.34 -8.67 -6.67
CA ASP A 232 -8.56 -9.42 -7.91
C ASP A 232 -7.77 -8.87 -9.10
N GLY A 233 -6.96 -7.81 -8.91
CA GLY A 233 -6.26 -7.10 -9.98
C GLY A 233 -7.17 -6.28 -10.89
N GLY A 234 -8.49 -6.27 -10.64
CA GLY A 234 -9.49 -5.59 -11.47
C GLY A 234 -9.42 -4.07 -11.36
N VAL A 235 -10.30 -3.37 -12.09
CA VAL A 235 -10.34 -1.91 -12.11
C VAL A 235 -11.71 -1.43 -11.64
N SER A 236 -11.72 -0.57 -10.64
CA SER A 236 -12.92 0.12 -10.15
C SER A 236 -13.13 1.46 -10.85
N ARG A 237 -14.38 1.72 -11.26
CA ARG A 237 -14.89 2.96 -11.86
C ARG A 237 -16.16 3.46 -11.17
N GLN A 238 -16.75 2.66 -10.29
CA GLN A 238 -17.94 3.04 -9.50
C GLN A 238 -17.64 2.99 -8.00
N ALA A 239 -18.37 3.77 -7.22
CA ALA A 239 -18.24 3.85 -5.77
C ALA A 239 -18.44 2.49 -5.08
N GLU A 240 -19.40 1.70 -5.56
CA GLU A 240 -19.73 0.38 -5.01
C GLU A 240 -18.57 -0.61 -5.20
N GLU A 241 -17.91 -0.56 -6.36
CA GLU A 241 -16.75 -1.41 -6.66
C GLU A 241 -15.55 -1.07 -5.78
N ILE A 242 -15.36 0.22 -5.47
CA ILE A 242 -14.35 0.67 -4.49
C ILE A 242 -14.70 0.11 -3.11
N LYS A 243 -15.94 0.34 -2.65
CA LYS A 243 -16.38 -0.09 -1.31
C LYS A 243 -16.22 -1.59 -1.12
N GLU A 244 -16.72 -2.38 -2.05
CA GLU A 244 -16.62 -3.85 -2.02
C GLU A 244 -15.15 -4.30 -2.07
N GLY A 245 -14.35 -3.69 -2.97
CA GLY A 245 -12.93 -3.97 -3.12
C GLY A 245 -12.14 -3.75 -1.82
N LEU A 246 -12.29 -2.59 -1.18
CA LEU A 246 -11.60 -2.23 0.06
C LEU A 246 -11.97 -3.16 1.22
N ILE A 247 -13.23 -3.61 1.31
CA ILE A 247 -13.67 -4.58 2.32
C ILE A 247 -12.99 -5.93 2.07
N ARG A 248 -13.12 -6.47 0.86
CA ARG A 248 -12.55 -7.79 0.50
C ARG A 248 -11.03 -7.80 0.57
N GLN A 249 -10.37 -6.66 0.36
CA GLN A 249 -8.91 -6.51 0.45
C GLN A 249 -8.34 -6.92 1.80
N VAL A 250 -9.09 -6.73 2.90
CA VAL A 250 -8.58 -6.98 4.26
C VAL A 250 -8.22 -8.46 4.50
N THR A 251 -9.00 -9.37 3.92
CA THR A 251 -8.81 -10.83 4.02
C THR A 251 -8.29 -11.46 2.74
N GLY A 252 -8.35 -10.74 1.62
CA GLY A 252 -7.87 -11.19 0.32
C GLY A 252 -6.39 -10.91 0.08
N CYS A 253 -5.75 -11.80 -0.69
CA CYS A 253 -4.38 -11.63 -1.15
C CYS A 253 -4.24 -10.37 -2.03
N VAL A 254 -3.16 -9.61 -1.83
CA VAL A 254 -2.80 -8.49 -2.70
C VAL A 254 -2.18 -9.02 -4.00
N GLN A 255 -2.95 -8.97 -5.09
CA GLN A 255 -2.58 -9.41 -6.43
C GLN A 255 -1.73 -8.36 -7.18
N TRP A 256 -0.65 -7.87 -6.55
CA TRP A 256 0.13 -6.75 -7.11
C TRP A 256 0.74 -7.07 -8.48
N VAL A 257 1.21 -8.30 -8.70
CA VAL A 257 1.69 -8.76 -10.03
C VAL A 257 0.60 -8.57 -11.10
N ASP A 258 -0.63 -8.98 -10.81
CA ASP A 258 -1.72 -8.92 -11.78
C ASP A 258 -2.25 -7.48 -11.94
N SER A 259 -2.30 -6.69 -10.86
CA SER A 259 -2.57 -5.25 -10.93
C SER A 259 -1.58 -4.54 -11.86
N MET A 260 -0.28 -4.82 -11.74
CA MET A 260 0.75 -4.19 -12.60
C MET A 260 0.71 -4.71 -14.05
N ARG A 261 0.35 -5.98 -14.27
CA ARG A 261 0.11 -6.50 -15.64
C ARG A 261 -1.09 -5.83 -16.30
N ASN A 262 -2.18 -5.63 -15.55
CA ASN A 262 -3.34 -4.90 -16.05
C ASN A 262 -2.99 -3.43 -16.34
N LEU A 263 -2.19 -2.79 -15.50
CA LEU A 263 -1.64 -1.46 -15.74
C LEU A 263 -0.86 -1.39 -17.06
N VAL A 264 0.02 -2.37 -17.33
CA VAL A 264 0.73 -2.47 -18.63
C VAL A 264 -0.24 -2.70 -19.78
N GLY A 265 -1.26 -3.56 -19.60
CA GLY A 265 -2.33 -3.78 -20.57
C GLY A 265 -3.17 -2.54 -20.88
N MET A 266 -3.18 -1.54 -19.99
CA MET A 266 -3.78 -0.21 -20.20
C MET A 266 -2.83 0.76 -20.94
N ASN A 267 -1.75 0.25 -21.54
CA ASN A 267 -0.72 0.99 -22.26
C ASN A 267 0.06 2.01 -21.40
N VAL A 268 0.12 1.80 -20.08
CA VAL A 268 0.92 2.66 -19.20
C VAL A 268 2.41 2.46 -19.50
N THR A 269 3.10 3.55 -19.80
CA THR A 269 4.54 3.54 -20.10
C THR A 269 5.39 4.14 -18.98
N THR A 270 4.77 4.90 -18.09
CA THR A 270 5.43 5.59 -16.98
C THR A 270 4.62 5.44 -15.70
N ALA A 271 5.27 5.07 -14.61
CA ALA A 271 4.67 4.99 -13.28
C ALA A 271 5.43 5.89 -12.30
N LEU A 272 4.69 6.75 -11.59
CA LEU A 272 5.22 7.56 -10.50
C LEU A 272 4.85 6.91 -9.16
N GLU A 273 5.84 6.53 -8.34
CA GLU A 273 5.59 6.11 -6.96
C GLU A 273 5.49 7.36 -6.08
N ILE A 274 4.27 7.68 -5.65
CA ILE A 274 3.94 8.90 -4.92
C ILE A 274 3.87 8.61 -3.42
N GLY A 275 4.82 9.13 -2.65
CA GLY A 275 4.93 8.91 -1.21
C GLY A 275 6.31 8.44 -0.77
N PRO A 276 6.44 7.92 0.46
CA PRO A 276 7.75 7.58 1.02
C PRO A 276 8.32 6.31 0.38
N GLY A 277 9.64 6.32 0.17
CA GLY A 277 10.38 5.15 -0.31
C GLY A 277 10.35 4.95 -1.83
N LYS A 278 10.73 3.76 -2.26
CA LYS A 278 10.86 3.38 -3.69
C LYS A 278 10.56 1.90 -3.95
N VAL A 279 9.73 1.31 -3.10
CA VAL A 279 9.45 -0.12 -3.08
C VAL A 279 8.74 -0.52 -4.36
N LEU A 280 7.71 0.23 -4.75
CA LEU A 280 6.86 -0.08 -5.90
C LEU A 280 7.60 0.13 -7.23
N CYS A 281 8.48 1.12 -7.33
CA CYS A 281 9.41 1.26 -8.46
C CYS A 281 10.27 0.01 -8.63
N GLY A 282 10.79 -0.52 -7.52
CA GLY A 282 11.56 -1.76 -7.51
C GLY A 282 10.74 -2.98 -7.91
N LEU A 283 9.49 -3.08 -7.47
CA LEU A 283 8.58 -4.17 -7.84
C LEU A 283 8.16 -4.08 -9.31
N MET A 284 7.81 -2.90 -9.80
CA MET A 284 7.43 -2.68 -11.20
C MET A 284 8.55 -3.13 -12.13
N LYS A 285 9.81 -2.74 -11.88
CA LYS A 285 10.97 -3.21 -12.67
C LYS A 285 11.18 -4.73 -12.65
N ARG A 286 10.73 -5.42 -11.61
CA ARG A 286 10.77 -6.90 -11.51
C ARG A 286 9.61 -7.56 -12.25
N ILE A 287 8.50 -6.85 -12.42
CA ILE A 287 7.30 -7.33 -13.13
C ILE A 287 7.43 -7.04 -14.63
N ASP A 288 7.72 -5.79 -14.99
CA ASP A 288 7.89 -5.34 -16.36
C ASP A 288 8.92 -4.20 -16.44
N LYS A 289 9.98 -4.39 -17.23
CA LYS A 289 11.07 -3.43 -17.38
C LYS A 289 10.78 -2.35 -18.43
N SER A 290 9.72 -2.51 -19.22
CA SER A 290 9.33 -1.53 -20.25
C SER A 290 8.70 -0.27 -19.65
N VAL A 291 8.12 -0.37 -18.44
CA VAL A 291 7.55 0.76 -17.72
C VAL A 291 8.65 1.57 -17.04
N LYS A 292 8.78 2.85 -17.41
CA LYS A 292 9.66 3.79 -16.71
C LYS A 292 9.09 4.07 -15.33
N THR A 293 9.93 4.09 -14.30
CA THR A 293 9.49 4.36 -12.92
C THR A 293 10.24 5.55 -12.34
N MET A 294 9.55 6.44 -11.66
CA MET A 294 10.14 7.55 -10.90
C MET A 294 9.52 7.59 -9.50
N GLN A 295 10.32 7.91 -8.49
CA GLN A 295 9.83 8.12 -7.14
C GLN A 295 9.53 9.61 -6.93
N VAL A 296 8.51 9.91 -6.14
CA VAL A 296 8.07 11.26 -5.76
C VAL A 296 7.75 11.24 -4.27
N GLY A 297 8.78 11.38 -3.44
CA GLY A 297 8.71 11.33 -1.97
C GLY A 297 9.47 12.46 -1.27
N SER A 298 10.14 13.34 -2.02
CA SER A 298 10.82 14.54 -1.51
C SER A 298 10.73 15.71 -2.50
N SER A 299 11.02 16.92 -2.03
CA SER A 299 11.04 18.12 -2.88
C SER A 299 12.00 17.99 -4.07
N GLU A 300 13.17 17.38 -3.87
CA GLU A 300 14.15 17.12 -4.94
C GLU A 300 13.62 16.15 -5.99
N GLU A 301 12.90 15.12 -5.55
CA GLU A 301 12.30 14.12 -6.45
C GLU A 301 11.14 14.68 -7.26
N VAL A 302 10.37 15.62 -6.69
CA VAL A 302 9.38 16.38 -7.45
C VAL A 302 10.06 17.13 -8.60
N GLU A 303 11.16 17.85 -8.37
CA GLU A 303 11.85 18.57 -9.46
C GLU A 303 12.34 17.61 -10.55
N LYS A 304 12.94 16.48 -10.16
CA LYS A 304 13.39 15.45 -11.13
C LYS A 304 12.23 14.89 -11.94
N ALA A 305 11.08 14.64 -11.31
CA ALA A 305 9.89 14.16 -12.00
C ALA A 305 9.35 15.23 -12.96
N VAL A 306 9.28 16.50 -12.54
CA VAL A 306 8.85 17.63 -13.39
C VAL A 306 9.75 17.75 -14.62
N GLU A 307 11.07 17.74 -14.44
CA GLU A 307 12.04 17.79 -15.55
C GLU A 307 11.85 16.63 -16.53
N ALA A 308 11.69 15.41 -16.01
CA ALA A 308 11.53 14.21 -16.84
C ALA A 308 10.19 14.14 -17.58
N LEU A 309 9.15 14.82 -17.08
CA LEU A 309 7.82 14.88 -17.72
C LEU A 309 7.73 15.98 -18.78
N ASN A 310 8.52 17.05 -18.62
CA ASN A 310 8.59 18.18 -19.55
C ASN A 310 9.59 17.96 -20.71
N GLY A 311 10.61 17.12 -20.51
CA GLY A 311 11.49 16.64 -21.58
C GLY A 311 10.79 15.69 -22.53
#